data_AF-A0A317ZLN6-F1
#
_entry.id   AF-A0A317ZLN6-F1
#
_cell.length_a   1.000
_cell.length_b   1.000
_cell.length_c   1.000
_cell.angle_alpha   90.00
_cell.angle_beta   90.00
_cell.angle_gamma   90.00
#
_symmetry.space_group_name_H-M   'P 1'
#
loop_
_entity.id
_entity.type
_entity.pdbx_description
1 polymer ?
#
loop_
_entity_poly.entity_id
_entity_poly.type
_entity_poly.pdbx_seq_one_letter_code
_entity_poly.pdbx_strand_id
1 'polypeptide(L)'
;MFCIEPVGLADAAGSFSSLSTVGNHTNLSKKTMMNKIHTRIKSLRRAAALAFALTLGLNFVPAAASADGYEKESVLHDKMEVMQDHYRSLGRGLRRPSAEDLPDFLDAVQQLQVLTVQTKTLVPPMANSLPEGKRPAFVMAYRQKQLDTLRTLIDMEEALLEADFEKANELFDALKKHKSEGHESFKEDD
;
A
#
# COMPACT_ATOMS: atom_id res chain seq x y z
N MET A 1 -22.89 41.12 -11.57
CA MET A 1 -22.62 42.55 -11.81
C MET A 1 -23.10 43.33 -10.60
N PHE A 2 -22.20 43.49 -9.62
CA PHE A 2 -22.27 44.45 -8.53
C PHE A 2 -20.82 44.88 -8.31
N CYS A 3 -20.54 46.13 -8.68
CA CYS A 3 -19.28 46.84 -8.47
C CYS A 3 -19.43 47.73 -7.22
N ILE A 4 -18.31 48.31 -6.77
CA ILE A 4 -18.07 49.25 -5.65
C ILE A 4 -17.42 48.53 -4.44
N GLU A 5 -16.27 48.90 -3.86
CA GLU A 5 -15.07 49.70 -4.16
C GLU A 5 -14.04 49.33 -3.05
N PRO A 6 -12.71 49.39 -3.25
CA PRO A 6 -11.69 49.10 -2.23
C PRO A 6 -11.23 50.37 -1.47
N VAL A 7 -11.08 50.29 -0.15
CA VAL A 7 -10.60 51.38 0.74
C VAL A 7 -9.25 51.03 1.37
N GLY A 8 -8.26 51.93 1.16
CA GLY A 8 -7.11 52.29 2.01
C GLY A 8 -6.08 51.18 2.32
N LEU A 9 -4.84 51.18 1.80
CA LEU A 9 -3.76 52.18 1.87
C LEU A 9 -3.47 52.69 3.31
N ALA A 10 -2.54 52.01 3.99
CA ALA A 10 -1.71 52.62 5.03
C ALA A 10 -0.34 51.92 5.10
N ASP A 11 0.66 52.71 4.72
CA ASP A 11 2.09 52.57 4.97
C ASP A 11 2.41 52.26 6.44
N ALA A 12 3.33 51.31 6.66
CA ALA A 12 4.16 51.30 7.86
C ALA A 12 5.52 50.67 7.54
N ALA A 13 6.42 51.53 7.10
CA ALA A 13 7.86 51.30 7.09
C ALA A 13 8.36 50.94 8.49
N GLY A 14 9.07 49.82 8.61
CA GLY A 14 9.78 49.39 9.80
C GLY A 14 11.17 48.89 9.42
N SER A 15 12.08 49.83 9.20
CA SER A 15 13.52 49.59 9.05
C SER A 15 14.16 49.46 10.45
N PHE A 16 14.78 48.34 10.76
CA PHE A 16 15.83 48.28 11.78
C PHE A 16 16.89 47.19 11.47
N SER A 17 18.02 47.67 10.94
CA SER A 17 19.42 47.34 11.25
C SER A 17 19.67 46.11 12.14
N SER A 18 20.37 45.06 11.67
CA SER A 18 21.83 44.91 11.52
C SER A 18 22.53 44.25 12.73
N LEU A 19 23.64 43.55 12.43
CA LEU A 19 24.60 42.84 13.30
C LEU A 19 24.20 41.39 13.65
N SER A 20 24.70 40.40 12.91
CA SER A 20 26.05 39.80 12.96
C SER A 20 26.25 38.89 14.17
N THR A 21 26.57 37.62 13.93
CA THR A 21 27.79 36.93 14.41
C THR A 21 27.66 35.41 14.25
N VAL A 22 28.52 34.88 13.37
CA VAL A 22 29.37 33.68 13.55
C VAL A 22 28.77 32.47 14.29
N GLY A 23 28.71 31.35 13.56
CA GLY A 23 28.47 30.03 14.15
C GLY A 23 28.70 28.88 13.18
N ASN A 24 29.82 28.88 12.46
CA ASN A 24 30.25 27.73 11.66
C ASN A 24 30.95 26.74 12.59
N HIS A 25 30.27 25.69 13.08
CA HIS A 25 30.94 24.57 13.73
C HIS A 25 30.24 23.22 13.48
N THR A 26 31.02 22.34 12.87
CA THR A 26 31.04 20.88 13.08
C THR A 26 29.91 20.03 12.47
N ASN A 27 30.03 19.88 11.14
CA ASN A 27 29.98 18.59 10.47
C ASN A 27 30.77 17.51 11.25
N LEU A 28 30.17 16.78 12.19
CA LEU A 28 30.83 15.62 12.84
C LEU A 28 29.87 14.70 13.60
N SER A 29 28.76 14.28 12.99
CA SER A 29 27.97 13.14 13.53
C SER A 29 27.17 12.37 12.48
N LYS A 30 27.79 12.08 11.32
CA LYS A 30 27.21 11.16 10.32
C LYS A 30 28.16 10.03 9.89
N LYS A 31 29.41 10.01 10.38
CA LYS A 31 30.45 9.08 9.89
C LYS A 31 30.65 7.81 10.74
N THR A 32 29.88 7.61 11.82
CA THR A 32 30.11 6.51 12.78
C THR A 32 28.96 5.49 12.89
N MET A 33 27.85 5.67 12.17
CA MET A 33 26.76 4.66 12.12
C MET A 33 26.53 4.03 10.74
N MET A 34 27.34 4.35 9.73
CA MET A 34 27.24 3.76 8.39
C MET A 34 28.32 2.70 8.09
N ASN A 35 28.84 2.01 9.12
CA ASN A 35 29.92 1.03 8.93
C ASN A 35 29.72 -0.34 9.62
N LYS A 36 28.47 -0.71 9.95
CA LYS A 36 28.16 -2.04 10.53
C LYS A 36 27.18 -2.92 9.74
N ILE A 37 26.76 -2.51 8.54
CA ILE A 37 25.78 -3.27 7.75
C ILE A 37 26.41 -3.99 6.52
N HIS A 38 27.69 -3.76 6.22
CA HIS A 38 28.34 -4.30 5.00
C HIS A 38 29.19 -5.57 5.18
N THR A 39 29.06 -6.32 6.28
CA THR A 39 29.91 -7.50 6.55
C THR A 39 29.17 -8.81 6.79
N ARG A 40 28.00 -9.01 6.17
CA ARG A 40 27.29 -10.31 6.16
C ARG A 40 26.85 -10.79 4.76
N ILE A 41 27.48 -10.32 3.67
CA ILE A 41 27.06 -10.64 2.27
C ILE A 41 28.19 -11.29 1.44
N LYS A 42 29.22 -11.86 2.07
CA LYS A 42 30.34 -12.48 1.32
C LYS A 42 30.78 -13.81 1.90
N SER A 43 29.89 -14.80 1.97
CA SER A 43 30.33 -16.20 2.17
C SER A 43 29.21 -17.22 1.90
N LEU A 44 28.78 -17.36 0.65
CA LEU A 44 28.12 -18.59 0.18
C LEU A 44 28.23 -18.66 -1.35
N ARG A 45 29.47 -18.81 -1.82
CA ARG A 45 29.80 -19.31 -3.16
C ARG A 45 30.65 -20.54 -2.94
N ARG A 46 30.05 -21.72 -3.07
CA ARG A 46 30.66 -23.01 -3.46
C ARG A 46 29.72 -24.13 -3.04
N ALA A 47 29.06 -24.74 -4.03
CA ALA A 47 28.80 -26.18 -4.16
C ALA A 47 27.50 -26.37 -4.95
N ALA A 48 27.63 -26.97 -6.14
CA ALA A 48 26.77 -28.02 -6.69
C ALA A 48 26.90 -28.00 -8.21
N ALA A 49 27.95 -28.64 -8.70
CA ALA A 49 27.84 -29.34 -9.96
C ALA A 49 26.92 -30.54 -9.73
N LEU A 50 25.90 -30.74 -10.57
CA LEU A 50 25.63 -32.04 -11.15
C LEU A 50 24.59 -31.93 -12.27
N ALA A 51 24.89 -32.59 -13.37
CA ALA A 51 24.05 -32.78 -14.53
C ALA A 51 22.77 -33.56 -14.19
N PHE A 52 21.66 -33.26 -14.86
CA PHE A 52 20.69 -34.30 -15.20
C PHE A 52 20.09 -34.07 -16.58
N ALA A 53 20.11 -35.15 -17.34
CA ALA A 53 19.81 -35.24 -18.74
C ALA A 53 18.29 -35.30 -19.01
N LEU A 54 17.94 -34.71 -20.15
CA LEU A 54 16.90 -35.10 -21.10
C LEU A 54 16.26 -36.50 -20.89
N THR A 55 14.96 -36.54 -20.57
CA THR A 55 14.02 -37.57 -21.05
C THR A 55 12.62 -36.99 -21.22
N LEU A 56 12.11 -37.02 -22.45
CA LEU A 56 10.70 -36.88 -22.78
C LEU A 56 9.91 -38.06 -22.18
N GLY A 57 8.80 -37.76 -21.51
CA GLY A 57 7.82 -38.74 -21.08
C GLY A 57 6.45 -38.09 -20.90
N LEU A 58 5.63 -38.14 -21.96
CA LEU A 58 4.18 -38.01 -21.84
C LEU A 58 3.68 -39.16 -20.95
N ASN A 59 3.01 -38.83 -19.84
CA ASN A 59 1.65 -39.28 -19.49
C ASN A 59 1.34 -39.02 -18.01
N PHE A 60 0.05 -38.79 -17.77
CA PHE A 60 -0.63 -38.72 -16.49
C PHE A 60 -0.57 -37.37 -15.76
N VAL A 61 -1.51 -36.48 -16.12
CA VAL A 61 -2.01 -35.43 -15.24
C VAL A 61 -3.03 -36.09 -14.30
N PRO A 62 -2.72 -36.35 -13.02
CA PRO A 62 -3.77 -36.67 -12.07
C PRO A 62 -4.63 -35.41 -11.92
N ALA A 63 -5.91 -35.54 -12.26
CA ALA A 63 -6.95 -34.60 -11.88
C ALA A 63 -7.08 -34.62 -10.35
N ALA A 64 -6.23 -33.87 -9.67
CA ALA A 64 -6.41 -33.50 -8.27
C ALA A 64 -7.56 -32.49 -8.20
N ALA A 65 -8.78 -33.02 -8.24
CA ALA A 65 -9.99 -32.26 -7.95
C ALA A 65 -10.03 -31.93 -6.45
N SER A 66 -9.89 -30.64 -6.15
CA SER A 66 -10.74 -29.92 -5.20
C SER A 66 -10.62 -30.22 -3.70
N ALA A 67 -9.41 -30.23 -3.14
CA ALA A 67 -9.21 -29.94 -1.70
C ALA A 67 -8.62 -28.53 -1.43
N ASP A 68 -8.01 -27.92 -2.45
CA ASP A 68 -7.34 -26.61 -2.39
C ASP A 68 -8.28 -25.39 -2.31
N GLY A 69 -9.58 -25.57 -2.61
CA GLY A 69 -10.53 -24.47 -2.73
C GLY A 69 -10.93 -23.86 -1.38
N TYR A 70 -11.27 -24.71 -0.41
CA TYR A 70 -11.72 -24.30 0.92
C TYR A 70 -10.60 -23.61 1.73
N GLU A 71 -9.37 -24.14 1.66
CA GLU A 71 -8.22 -23.55 2.36
C GLU A 71 -7.83 -22.18 1.79
N LYS A 72 -7.99 -21.96 0.48
CA LYS A 72 -7.68 -20.65 -0.13
C LYS A 72 -8.77 -19.61 0.16
N GLU A 73 -10.01 -20.06 0.33
CA GLU A 73 -11.14 -19.21 0.71
C GLU A 73 -11.01 -18.70 2.15
N SER A 74 -10.69 -19.58 3.12
CA SER A 74 -10.44 -19.16 4.51
C SER A 74 -9.29 -18.15 4.58
N VAL A 75 -8.19 -18.41 3.86
CA VAL A 75 -7.03 -17.52 3.82
C VAL A 75 -7.35 -16.15 3.21
N LEU A 76 -8.21 -16.09 2.18
CA LEU A 76 -8.65 -14.80 1.61
C LEU A 76 -9.54 -14.04 2.59
N HIS A 77 -10.49 -14.73 3.22
CA HIS A 77 -11.39 -14.15 4.20
C HIS A 77 -10.62 -13.55 5.38
N ASP A 78 -9.71 -14.32 5.98
CA ASP A 78 -8.91 -13.89 7.12
C ASP A 78 -8.06 -12.66 6.79
N LYS A 79 -7.44 -12.63 5.60
CA LYS A 79 -6.69 -11.46 5.13
C LYS A 79 -7.57 -10.24 4.97
N MET A 80 -8.78 -10.43 4.41
CA MET A 80 -9.73 -9.33 4.23
C MET A 80 -10.21 -8.79 5.58
N GLU A 81 -10.39 -9.64 6.61
CA GLU A 81 -10.71 -9.21 7.97
C GLU A 81 -9.60 -8.34 8.57
N VAL A 82 -8.33 -8.79 8.48
CA VAL A 82 -7.19 -7.98 8.93
C VAL A 82 -7.11 -6.64 8.18
N MET A 83 -7.40 -6.63 6.87
CA MET A 83 -7.51 -5.39 6.10
C MET A 83 -8.58 -4.46 6.67
N GLN A 84 -9.76 -4.99 7.08
CA GLN A 84 -10.83 -4.17 7.69
C GLN A 84 -10.35 -3.44 8.94
N ASP A 85 -9.54 -4.08 9.76
CA ASP A 85 -9.07 -3.49 11.00
C ASP A 85 -8.11 -2.33 10.74
N HIS A 86 -7.23 -2.44 9.74
CA HIS A 86 -6.42 -1.32 9.27
C HIS A 86 -7.27 -0.19 8.69
N TYR A 87 -8.30 -0.49 7.88
CA TYR A 87 -9.25 0.52 7.40
C TYR A 87 -9.95 1.25 8.54
N ARG A 88 -10.41 0.51 9.56
CA ARG A 88 -11.07 1.09 10.75
C ARG A 88 -10.12 1.96 11.56
N SER A 89 -8.87 1.51 11.73
CA SER A 89 -7.83 2.26 12.43
C SER A 89 -7.53 3.58 11.72
N LEU A 90 -7.21 3.53 10.42
CA LEU A 90 -6.96 4.72 9.58
C LEU A 90 -8.16 5.68 9.60
N GLY A 91 -9.38 5.16 9.45
CA GLY A 91 -10.57 5.99 9.42
C GLY A 91 -10.92 6.64 10.76
N ARG A 92 -10.42 6.12 11.89
CA ARG A 92 -10.53 6.79 13.19
C ARG A 92 -9.43 7.83 13.37
N GLY A 93 -8.19 7.48 13.01
CA GLY A 93 -7.02 8.35 13.14
C GLY A 93 -7.10 9.60 12.27
N LEU A 94 -7.47 9.44 10.99
CA LEU A 94 -7.54 10.56 10.02
C LEU A 94 -8.68 11.55 10.29
N ARG A 95 -9.58 11.29 11.25
CA ARG A 95 -10.61 12.27 11.65
C ARG A 95 -10.03 13.47 12.38
N ARG A 96 -8.94 13.26 13.13
CA ARG A 96 -8.23 14.29 13.89
C ARG A 96 -6.73 13.95 13.84
N PRO A 97 -6.11 14.07 12.67
CA PRO A 97 -4.73 13.64 12.48
C PRO A 97 -3.79 14.55 13.26
N SER A 98 -2.79 13.95 13.91
CA SER A 98 -1.67 14.67 14.51
C SER A 98 -0.35 14.15 13.94
N ALA A 99 0.70 14.96 14.04
CA ALA A 99 2.04 14.53 13.61
C ALA A 99 2.60 13.38 14.47
N GLU A 100 2.08 13.20 15.68
CA GLU A 100 2.46 12.10 16.58
C GLU A 100 1.90 10.75 16.08
N ASP A 101 0.77 10.77 15.37
CA ASP A 101 0.11 9.58 14.82
C ASP A 101 0.67 9.15 13.44
N LEU A 102 1.54 9.98 12.84
CA LEU A 102 2.09 9.71 11.50
C LEU A 102 2.75 8.32 11.38
N PRO A 103 3.57 7.84 12.36
CA PRO A 103 4.14 6.50 12.29
C PRO A 103 3.08 5.40 12.23
N ASP A 104 1.98 5.55 12.97
CA ASP A 104 0.89 4.57 13.01
C ASP A 104 0.08 4.59 11.69
N PHE A 105 -0.10 5.76 11.08
CA PHE A 105 -0.74 5.86 9.76
C PHE A 105 0.11 5.20 8.68
N LEU A 106 1.43 5.45 8.69
CA LEU A 106 2.35 4.83 7.74
C LEU A 106 2.38 3.30 7.90
N ASP A 107 2.45 2.78 9.13
CA ASP A 107 2.39 1.33 9.35
C ASP A 107 1.07 0.76 8.82
N ALA A 108 -0.07 1.36 9.17
CA ALA A 108 -1.37 0.86 8.72
C ALA A 108 -1.52 0.87 7.18
N VAL A 109 -1.02 1.92 6.49
CA VAL A 109 -1.02 1.96 5.03
C VAL A 109 -0.08 0.89 4.43
N GLN A 110 1.12 0.71 4.99
CA GLN A 110 2.05 -0.31 4.53
C GLN A 110 1.53 -1.73 4.75
N GLN A 111 0.87 -2.00 5.88
CA GLN A 111 0.21 -3.29 6.10
C GLN A 111 -0.92 -3.52 5.09
N LEU A 112 -1.73 -2.49 4.77
CA LEU A 112 -2.73 -2.58 3.71
C LEU A 112 -2.11 -2.88 2.34
N GLN A 113 -0.97 -2.28 2.00
CA GLN A 113 -0.26 -2.57 0.75
C GLN A 113 0.21 -4.03 0.70
N VAL A 114 0.83 -4.53 1.78
CA VAL A 114 1.26 -5.92 1.91
C VAL A 114 0.08 -6.88 1.74
N LEU A 115 -1.02 -6.64 2.45
CA LEU A 115 -2.23 -7.47 2.38
C LEU A 115 -2.85 -7.43 0.98
N THR A 116 -2.89 -6.27 0.32
CA THR A 116 -3.40 -6.12 -1.06
C THR A 116 -2.55 -6.93 -2.05
N VAL A 117 -1.22 -6.91 -1.89
CA VAL A 117 -0.32 -7.74 -2.72
C VAL A 117 -0.52 -9.23 -2.46
N GLN A 118 -0.81 -9.63 -1.22
CA GLN A 118 -1.10 -11.03 -0.90
C GLN A 118 -2.45 -11.46 -1.49
N THR A 119 -3.51 -10.69 -1.28
CA THR A 119 -4.88 -11.04 -1.71
C THR A 119 -5.05 -11.02 -3.23
N LYS A 120 -4.32 -10.18 -3.97
CA LYS A 120 -4.39 -10.19 -5.46
C LYS A 120 -3.96 -11.52 -6.10
N THR A 121 -3.14 -12.31 -5.40
CA THR A 121 -2.68 -13.62 -5.90
C THR A 121 -3.70 -14.73 -5.64
N LEU A 122 -4.62 -14.51 -4.71
CA LEU A 122 -5.71 -15.41 -4.39
C LEU A 122 -6.85 -15.26 -5.41
N VAL A 123 -7.64 -16.32 -5.58
CA VAL A 123 -8.80 -16.34 -6.47
C VAL A 123 -10.04 -16.20 -5.60
N PRO A 124 -10.91 -15.20 -5.84
CA PRO A 124 -12.15 -15.04 -5.08
C PRO A 124 -13.10 -16.22 -5.27
N PRO A 125 -13.86 -16.65 -4.23
CA PRO A 125 -14.76 -17.80 -4.28
C PRO A 125 -15.78 -17.73 -5.42
N MET A 126 -16.31 -16.54 -5.68
CA MET A 126 -17.24 -16.26 -6.79
C MET A 126 -16.71 -16.69 -8.17
N ALA A 127 -15.39 -16.76 -8.35
CA ALA A 127 -14.79 -17.26 -9.58
C ALA A 127 -15.08 -18.75 -9.83
N ASN A 128 -15.35 -19.54 -8.80
CA ASN A 128 -15.69 -20.95 -8.90
C ASN A 128 -17.14 -21.16 -9.37
N SER A 129 -18.02 -20.20 -9.08
CA SER A 129 -19.43 -20.20 -9.47
C SER A 129 -19.67 -19.74 -10.91
N LEU A 130 -18.63 -19.22 -11.58
CA LEU A 130 -18.68 -18.79 -12.98
C LEU A 130 -18.36 -19.94 -13.96
N PRO A 131 -18.98 -19.95 -15.17
CA PRO A 131 -18.61 -20.87 -16.24
C PRO A 131 -17.13 -20.77 -16.59
N GLU A 132 -16.46 -21.89 -16.90
CA GLU A 132 -15.01 -21.95 -17.13
C GLU A 132 -14.48 -20.89 -18.11
N GLY A 133 -15.20 -20.64 -19.22
CA GLY A 133 -14.82 -19.63 -20.20
C GLY A 133 -14.86 -18.17 -19.69
N LYS A 134 -15.59 -17.89 -18.61
CA LYS A 134 -15.68 -16.55 -18.00
C LYS A 134 -14.70 -16.33 -16.84
N ARG A 135 -14.18 -17.41 -16.24
CA ARG A 135 -13.27 -17.35 -15.07
C ARG A 135 -12.00 -16.53 -15.32
N PRO A 136 -11.29 -16.65 -16.47
CA PRO A 136 -10.06 -15.89 -16.69
C PRO A 136 -10.28 -14.38 -16.73
N ALA A 137 -11.35 -13.94 -17.41
CA ALA A 137 -11.71 -12.53 -17.49
C ALA A 137 -12.09 -11.96 -16.12
N PHE A 138 -12.81 -12.74 -15.31
CA PHE A 138 -13.18 -12.37 -13.94
C PHE A 138 -11.97 -12.23 -13.02
N VAL A 139 -11.04 -13.20 -13.02
CA VAL A 139 -9.81 -13.15 -12.22
C VAL A 139 -8.92 -11.98 -12.65
N MET A 140 -8.86 -11.67 -13.96
CA MET A 140 -8.14 -10.50 -14.46
C MET A 140 -8.76 -9.19 -13.97
N ALA A 141 -10.09 -9.06 -14.02
CA ALA A 141 -10.79 -7.87 -13.50
C ALA A 141 -10.57 -7.69 -11.99
N TYR A 142 -10.63 -8.77 -11.22
CA TYR A 142 -10.30 -8.78 -9.79
C TYR A 142 -8.89 -8.25 -9.53
N ARG A 143 -7.89 -8.79 -10.25
CA ARG A 143 -6.49 -8.35 -10.12
C ARG A 143 -6.31 -6.89 -10.50
N GLN A 144 -7.00 -6.42 -11.53
CA GLN A 144 -6.94 -5.02 -11.93
C GLN A 144 -7.47 -4.09 -10.82
N LYS A 145 -8.61 -4.43 -10.22
CA LYS A 145 -9.17 -3.68 -9.08
C LYS A 145 -8.24 -3.69 -7.87
N GLN A 146 -7.56 -4.79 -7.58
CA GLN A 146 -6.55 -4.83 -6.51
C GLN A 146 -5.32 -3.96 -6.82
N LEU A 147 -4.91 -3.85 -8.08
CA LEU A 147 -3.85 -2.92 -8.49
C LEU A 147 -4.28 -1.47 -8.35
N ASP A 148 -5.54 -1.14 -8.66
CA ASP A 148 -6.06 0.21 -8.48
C ASP A 148 -6.09 0.59 -7.00
N THR A 149 -6.57 -0.31 -6.12
CA THR A 149 -6.46 -0.14 -4.65
C THR A 149 -5.01 0.09 -4.20
N LEU A 150 -4.07 -0.70 -4.73
CA LEU A 150 -2.64 -0.57 -4.38
C LEU A 150 -2.07 0.79 -4.80
N ARG A 151 -2.47 1.33 -5.96
CA ARG A 151 -2.05 2.67 -6.40
C ARG A 151 -2.54 3.74 -5.44
N THR A 152 -3.81 3.71 -5.06
CA THR A 152 -4.36 4.68 -4.10
C THR A 152 -3.67 4.59 -2.73
N LEU A 153 -3.29 3.39 -2.29
CA LEU A 153 -2.52 3.21 -1.05
C LEU A 153 -1.09 3.79 -1.14
N ILE A 154 -0.45 3.71 -2.31
CA ILE A 154 0.86 4.33 -2.54
C ILE A 154 0.72 5.85 -2.55
N ASP A 155 -0.26 6.39 -3.28
CA ASP A 155 -0.53 7.84 -3.29
C ASP A 155 -0.84 8.37 -1.88
N MET A 156 -1.49 7.57 -1.05
CA MET A 156 -1.80 7.90 0.35
C MET A 156 -0.55 7.86 1.23
N GLU A 157 0.35 6.89 1.03
CA GLU A 157 1.65 6.86 1.70
C GLU A 157 2.48 8.10 1.35
N GLU A 158 2.51 8.49 0.07
CA GLU A 158 3.19 9.71 -0.37
C GLU A 158 2.60 10.96 0.32
N ALA A 159 1.26 11.10 0.36
CA ALA A 159 0.60 12.21 1.05
C ALA A 159 0.95 12.25 2.55
N LEU A 160 0.97 11.09 3.22
CA LEU A 160 1.36 11.00 4.63
C LEU A 160 2.83 11.40 4.86
N LEU A 161 3.75 10.98 3.96
CA LEU A 161 5.16 11.37 4.03
C LEU A 161 5.37 12.88 3.82
N GLU A 162 4.49 13.53 3.07
CA GLU A 162 4.44 14.98 2.89
C GLU A 162 3.71 15.72 4.03
N ALA A 163 3.18 14.98 5.02
CA ALA A 163 2.31 15.46 6.08
C ALA A 163 1.03 16.17 5.58
N ASP A 164 0.59 15.84 4.36
CA ASP A 164 -0.66 16.31 3.76
C ASP A 164 -1.83 15.41 4.20
N PHE A 165 -2.31 15.65 5.42
CA PHE A 165 -3.40 14.86 6.00
C PHE A 165 -4.76 15.12 5.32
N GLU A 166 -4.94 16.25 4.66
CA GLU A 166 -6.17 16.56 3.91
C GLU A 166 -6.26 15.65 2.69
N LYS A 167 -5.19 15.61 1.88
CA LYS A 167 -5.08 14.69 0.74
C LYS A 167 -5.13 13.23 1.17
N ALA A 168 -4.49 12.86 2.28
CA ALA A 168 -4.58 11.49 2.82
C ALA A 168 -6.03 11.10 3.16
N ASN A 169 -6.86 12.03 3.65
CA ASN A 169 -8.27 11.78 3.95
C ASN A 169 -9.11 11.66 2.67
N GLU A 170 -8.87 12.49 1.66
CA GLU A 170 -9.52 12.37 0.34
C GLU A 170 -9.23 11.00 -0.30
N LEU A 171 -7.96 10.57 -0.26
CA LEU A 171 -7.53 9.26 -0.77
C LEU A 171 -8.15 8.12 0.06
N PHE A 172 -8.29 8.29 1.36
CA PHE A 172 -8.97 7.32 2.22
C PHE A 172 -10.46 7.18 1.88
N ASP A 173 -11.14 8.27 1.51
CA ASP A 173 -12.52 8.21 1.02
C ASP A 173 -12.63 7.55 -0.36
N ALA A 174 -11.67 7.77 -1.26
CA ALA A 174 -11.58 7.03 -2.52
C ALA A 174 -11.39 5.52 -2.28
N LEU A 175 -10.53 5.16 -1.33
CA LEU A 175 -10.29 3.78 -0.90
C LEU A 175 -11.56 3.09 -0.39
N LYS A 176 -12.41 3.79 0.39
CA LYS A 176 -13.71 3.24 0.82
C LYS A 176 -14.61 2.90 -0.36
N LYS A 177 -14.63 3.74 -1.40
CA LYS A 177 -15.41 3.48 -2.63
C LYS A 177 -14.89 2.26 -3.38
N HIS A 178 -13.56 2.16 -3.56
CA HIS A 178 -12.95 0.98 -4.19
C HIS A 178 -13.29 -0.31 -3.44
N LYS A 179 -13.30 -0.25 -2.10
CA LYS A 179 -13.68 -1.36 -1.25
C LYS A 179 -15.15 -1.78 -1.42
N SER A 180 -16.09 -0.82 -1.40
CA SER A 180 -17.51 -1.15 -1.58
C SER A 180 -17.78 -1.74 -2.97
N GLU A 181 -17.26 -1.11 -4.02
CA GLU A 181 -17.37 -1.61 -5.40
C GLU A 181 -16.77 -3.02 -5.55
N GLY A 182 -15.63 -3.26 -4.90
CA GLY A 182 -14.96 -4.56 -4.90
C GLY A 182 -15.79 -5.65 -4.22
N HIS A 183 -16.37 -5.37 -3.05
CA HIS A 183 -17.24 -6.34 -2.37
C HIS A 183 -18.49 -6.65 -3.19
N GLU A 184 -19.14 -5.65 -3.78
CA GLU A 184 -20.31 -5.85 -4.65
C GLU A 184 -19.99 -6.67 -5.91
N SER A 185 -18.77 -6.54 -6.46
CA SER A 185 -18.42 -7.18 -7.73
C SER A 185 -17.82 -8.59 -7.59
N PHE A 186 -17.30 -8.94 -6.42
CA PHE A 186 -16.46 -10.14 -6.25
C PHE A 186 -16.79 -11.01 -5.02
N LYS A 187 -17.72 -10.58 -4.14
CA LYS A 187 -18.25 -11.41 -3.07
C LYS A 187 -19.57 -12.04 -3.53
N GLU A 188 -19.84 -13.29 -3.17
CA GLU A 188 -21.18 -13.86 -3.34
C GLU A 188 -22.15 -13.17 -2.37
N ASP A 189 -23.38 -12.93 -2.83
CA ASP A 189 -24.47 -12.45 -1.97
C ASP A 189 -24.79 -13.57 -0.96
N ASP A 190 -24.63 -13.29 0.33
CA ASP A 190 -24.92 -14.22 1.43
C ASP A 190 -26.42 -14.62 1.47
#